data_AF-A0A3B9X144-F1
#
_entry.id   AF-A0A3B9X144-F1
#
_cell.length_a   1.000
_cell.length_b   1.000
_cell.length_c   1.000
_cell.angle_alpha   90.00
_cell.angle_beta   90.00
_cell.angle_gamma   90.00
#
_symmetry.space_group_name_H-M   'P 1'
#
loop_
_entity.id
_entity.type
_entity.pdbx_description
1 polymer ?
#
loop_
_entity_poly.entity_id
_entity_poly.type
_entity_poly.pdbx_seq_one_letter_code
_entity_poly.pdbx_strand_id
1 'polypeptide(L)'
;MPKAKTPSFVLELPLQASTKQDRIMWFRMEAGRRIYNAVLVQSLKRLARLRASTDWSSAFKLENKKAKNKAFSEAYKKHQFTEYALHDLAGNIRKSGGFADRIGSHETQKIATRVWNALDQYRFGGRGKPRFKGINRPLHSLEGKENTACVRFQKETGLLYWGKMTLSVKTPDTTYVSESLKSKTKFCRIVWRNIKGQRRWFVQLIQQGEAPSRYDFLASGNEVGLDIGPSTIAIVSECGVGLERFAPSVDQPWKQIKLIQRKMARSQKATNPNNFNPNGTPKKGARKWVKSSRYLVLQSQLREIERVLAARRKTDHGNLANRVVGLGTVIKTEKLSYSVFQKNFGRSVKQRAPSAFVDLLNRKAERAGGKLIELNTWKLKMSQFDHTSGLCKKKPLSQRHHVLHDKTSVVQRDSYSAFLALNAQGDTHNLSQLNESWATVESLLRRARLCVNELASGKVPTFPAVAIPSELIARHRVLG
;
A
#
# COMPACT_ATOMS: atom_id res chain seq x y z
N MET A 1 26.79 -18.48 -0.35
CA MET A 1 25.48 -18.45 0.35
C MET A 1 24.88 -17.05 0.22
N PRO A 2 23.57 -16.88 -0.07
CA PRO A 2 22.96 -15.55 -0.02
C PRO A 2 23.10 -15.01 1.41
N LYS A 3 23.68 -13.81 1.57
CA LYS A 3 23.81 -13.14 2.87
C LYS A 3 22.45 -13.12 3.56
N ALA A 4 22.40 -13.45 4.85
CA ALA A 4 21.19 -13.34 5.66
C ALA A 4 20.57 -11.96 5.45
N LYS A 5 19.28 -11.91 5.09
CA LYS A 5 18.61 -10.64 4.82
C LYS A 5 18.36 -9.95 6.16
N THR A 6 19.23 -9.03 6.53
CA THR A 6 18.94 -8.13 7.65
C THR A 6 17.69 -7.30 7.35
N PRO A 7 16.74 -7.17 8.31
CA PRO A 7 15.58 -6.30 8.19
C PRO A 7 15.98 -4.88 7.78
N SER A 8 15.03 -4.18 7.16
CA SER A 8 15.26 -2.81 6.75
C SER A 8 13.97 -2.00 6.74
N PHE A 9 14.09 -0.72 7.07
CA PHE A 9 13.02 0.26 6.95
C PHE A 9 13.42 1.43 6.04
N VAL A 10 12.44 2.24 5.65
CA VAL A 10 12.62 3.37 4.74
C VAL A 10 12.40 4.68 5.49
N LEU A 11 13.45 5.51 5.56
CA LEU A 11 13.35 6.91 5.94
C LEU A 11 13.34 7.76 4.65
N GLU A 12 12.24 8.46 4.38
CA GLU A 12 12.12 9.34 3.20
C GLU A 12 12.30 10.80 3.60
N LEU A 13 13.30 11.47 3.02
CA LEU A 13 13.66 12.86 3.32
C LEU A 13 13.62 13.73 2.05
N PRO A 14 13.14 14.99 2.12
CA PRO A 14 13.15 15.89 0.97
C PRO A 14 14.57 16.27 0.53
N LEU A 15 14.77 16.42 -0.77
CA LEU A 15 16.01 16.96 -1.34
C LEU A 15 15.84 18.43 -1.71
N GLN A 16 16.87 19.22 -1.41
CA GLN A 16 17.00 20.58 -1.91
C GLN A 16 17.74 20.53 -3.25
N ALA A 17 17.06 20.99 -4.30
CA ALA A 17 17.61 21.02 -5.64
C ALA A 17 17.37 22.37 -6.28
N SER A 18 18.42 23.00 -6.79
CA SER A 18 18.34 24.15 -7.67
C SER A 18 17.70 23.76 -9.00
N THR A 19 17.26 24.75 -9.79
CA THR A 19 16.72 24.53 -11.14
C THR A 19 17.69 23.77 -12.05
N LYS A 20 19.00 24.03 -11.92
CA LYS A 20 20.04 23.30 -12.67
C LYS A 20 20.12 21.84 -12.24
N GLN A 21 20.14 21.57 -10.93
CA GLN A 21 20.16 20.21 -10.39
C GLN A 21 18.89 19.42 -10.74
N ASP A 22 17.71 20.06 -10.69
CA ASP A 22 16.45 19.46 -11.11
C ASP A 22 16.48 18.98 -12.57
N ARG A 23 17.01 19.81 -13.48
CA ARG A 23 17.21 19.42 -14.89
C ARG A 23 18.17 18.24 -15.01
N ILE A 24 19.31 18.27 -14.32
CA ILE A 24 20.29 17.18 -14.32
C ILE A 24 19.63 15.87 -13.85
N MET A 25 18.98 15.88 -12.69
CA MET A 25 18.30 14.70 -12.14
C MET A 25 17.23 14.15 -13.07
N TRP A 26 16.50 15.02 -13.77
CA TRP A 26 15.53 14.60 -14.79
C TRP A 26 16.19 13.90 -15.98
N PHE A 27 17.30 14.45 -16.50
CA PHE A 27 18.05 13.81 -17.57
C PHE A 27 18.61 12.45 -17.15
N ARG A 28 18.99 12.29 -15.88
CA ARG A 28 19.35 10.98 -15.32
C ARG A 28 18.16 10.02 -15.30
N MET A 29 16.98 10.44 -14.83
CA MET A 29 15.76 9.62 -14.86
C MET A 29 15.39 9.19 -16.30
N GLU A 30 15.56 10.08 -17.27
CA GLU A 30 15.34 9.79 -18.69
C GLU A 30 16.36 8.79 -19.26
N ALA A 31 17.65 8.93 -18.93
CA ALA A 31 18.66 7.92 -19.27
C ALA A 31 18.29 6.55 -18.69
N GLY A 32 17.84 6.51 -17.43
CA GLY A 32 17.39 5.27 -16.79
C GLY A 32 16.17 4.66 -17.48
N ARG A 33 15.22 5.49 -17.94
CA ARG A 33 14.05 5.05 -18.71
C ARG A 33 14.46 4.40 -20.03
N ARG A 34 15.44 4.98 -20.73
CA ARG A 34 15.98 4.45 -21.99
C ARG A 34 16.70 3.13 -21.78
N ILE A 35 17.59 3.05 -20.78
CA ILE A 35 18.27 1.80 -20.40
C ILE A 35 17.24 0.72 -20.05
N TYR A 36 16.25 1.02 -19.20
CA TYR A 36 15.19 0.07 -18.85
C TYR A 36 14.48 -0.50 -20.08
N ASN A 37 14.07 0.37 -21.01
CA ASN A 37 13.36 -0.07 -22.21
C ASN A 37 14.24 -0.88 -23.16
N ALA A 38 15.50 -0.50 -23.32
CA ALA A 38 16.47 -1.20 -24.16
C ALA A 38 16.80 -2.59 -23.59
N VAL A 39 17.00 -2.70 -22.27
CA VAL A 39 17.18 -3.99 -21.59
C VAL A 39 15.91 -4.83 -21.74
N LEU A 40 14.71 -4.25 -21.52
CA LEU A 40 13.46 -4.99 -21.63
C LEU A 40 13.22 -5.56 -23.04
N VAL A 41 13.42 -4.78 -24.11
CA VAL A 41 13.20 -5.29 -25.47
C VAL A 41 14.17 -6.42 -25.83
N GLN A 42 15.45 -6.27 -25.49
CA GLN A 42 16.46 -7.29 -25.77
C GLN A 42 16.22 -8.55 -24.93
N SER A 43 15.85 -8.42 -23.67
CA SER A 43 15.52 -9.54 -22.80
C SER A 43 14.24 -10.27 -23.23
N LEU A 44 13.24 -9.56 -23.77
CA LEU A 44 12.07 -10.21 -24.39
C LEU A 44 12.46 -11.02 -25.63
N LYS A 45 13.38 -10.53 -26.46
CA LYS A 45 13.93 -11.30 -27.59
C LYS A 45 14.71 -12.52 -27.13
N ARG A 46 15.52 -12.41 -26.05
CA ARG A 46 16.20 -13.56 -25.43
C ARG A 46 15.20 -14.60 -24.93
N LEU A 47 14.14 -14.18 -24.24
CA LEU A 47 13.08 -15.08 -23.77
C LEU A 47 12.33 -15.77 -24.90
N ALA A 48 12.03 -15.04 -25.99
CA ALA A 48 11.38 -15.63 -27.16
C ALA A 48 12.26 -16.71 -27.81
N ARG A 49 13.56 -16.44 -27.99
CA ARG A 49 14.52 -17.41 -28.51
C ARG A 49 14.69 -18.62 -27.60
N LEU A 50 14.75 -18.40 -26.29
CA LEU A 50 14.78 -19.49 -25.31
C LEU A 50 13.55 -20.38 -25.46
N ARG A 51 12.34 -19.81 -25.51
CA ARG A 51 11.10 -20.60 -25.63
C ARG A 51 10.98 -21.37 -26.94
N ALA A 52 11.65 -20.92 -27.99
CA ALA A 52 11.69 -21.58 -29.28
C ALA A 52 12.82 -22.61 -29.40
N SER A 53 13.69 -22.76 -28.40
CA SER A 53 14.86 -23.64 -28.51
C SER A 53 14.54 -25.09 -28.18
N THR A 54 15.34 -25.99 -28.74
CA THR A 54 15.32 -27.42 -28.41
C THR A 54 15.69 -27.64 -26.95
N ASP A 55 16.63 -26.87 -26.39
CA ASP A 55 17.02 -26.94 -24.97
C ASP A 55 15.81 -26.74 -24.05
N TRP A 56 14.92 -25.80 -24.39
CA TRP A 56 13.71 -25.52 -23.63
C TRP A 56 12.72 -26.68 -23.72
N SER A 57 12.41 -27.15 -24.93
CA SER A 57 11.51 -28.29 -25.15
C SER A 57 12.02 -29.58 -24.50
N SER A 58 13.32 -29.86 -24.59
CA SER A 58 13.96 -31.02 -23.97
C SER A 58 13.90 -30.96 -22.44
N ALA A 59 14.08 -29.77 -21.84
CA ALA A 59 13.94 -29.60 -20.40
C ALA A 59 12.52 -29.91 -19.91
N PHE A 60 11.47 -29.66 -20.71
CA PHE A 60 10.10 -30.02 -20.34
C PHE A 60 9.85 -31.51 -20.27
N LYS A 61 10.52 -32.31 -21.12
CA LYS A 61 10.38 -33.76 -21.21
C LYS A 61 11.01 -34.52 -20.03
N LEU A 62 11.87 -33.87 -19.25
CA LEU A 62 12.46 -34.48 -18.07
C LEU A 62 11.43 -34.61 -16.94
N GLU A 63 11.28 -35.83 -16.42
CA GLU A 63 10.40 -36.14 -15.29
C GLU A 63 11.07 -35.83 -13.95
N ASN A 64 12.36 -36.16 -13.82
CA ASN A 64 13.11 -35.92 -12.59
C ASN A 64 13.28 -34.42 -12.33
N LYS A 65 12.72 -33.94 -11.21
CA LYS A 65 12.71 -32.53 -10.81
C LYS A 65 14.11 -31.90 -10.74
N LYS A 66 15.12 -32.64 -10.24
CA LYS A 66 16.50 -32.13 -10.10
C LYS A 66 17.15 -31.97 -11.49
N ALA A 67 17.01 -32.98 -12.35
CA ALA A 67 17.52 -32.93 -13.72
C ALA A 67 16.82 -31.83 -14.54
N LYS A 68 15.49 -31.71 -14.42
CA LYS A 68 14.68 -30.67 -15.05
C LYS A 68 15.14 -29.26 -14.66
N ASN A 69 15.33 -29.00 -13.37
CA ASN A 69 15.81 -27.71 -12.89
C ASN A 69 17.22 -27.38 -13.39
N LYS A 70 18.12 -28.39 -13.46
CA LYS A 70 19.46 -28.24 -14.02
C LYS A 70 19.41 -27.88 -15.51
N ALA A 71 18.63 -28.61 -16.30
CA ALA A 71 18.46 -28.37 -17.73
C ALA A 71 17.89 -26.96 -18.02
N PHE A 72 16.87 -26.51 -17.27
CA PHE A 72 16.38 -25.14 -17.39
C PHE A 72 17.44 -24.10 -17.02
N SER A 73 18.21 -24.33 -15.96
CA SER A 73 19.31 -23.44 -15.56
C SER A 73 20.36 -23.28 -16.65
N GLU A 74 20.74 -24.39 -17.29
CA GLU A 74 21.68 -24.42 -18.41
C GLU A 74 21.12 -23.70 -19.65
N ALA A 75 19.86 -23.97 -20.00
CA ALA A 75 19.16 -23.26 -21.08
C ALA A 75 19.10 -21.74 -20.82
N TYR A 76 18.78 -21.32 -19.60
CA TYR A 76 18.79 -19.90 -19.21
C TYR A 76 20.16 -19.27 -19.41
N LYS A 77 21.24 -19.96 -19.02
CA LYS A 77 22.62 -19.47 -19.21
C LYS A 77 22.99 -19.37 -20.69
N LYS A 78 22.75 -20.42 -21.47
CA LYS A 78 23.05 -20.49 -22.92
C LYS A 78 22.35 -19.38 -23.70
N HIS A 79 21.09 -19.09 -23.37
CA HIS A 79 20.32 -18.02 -24.00
C HIS A 79 20.51 -16.64 -23.34
N GLN A 80 21.47 -16.50 -22.42
CA GLN A 80 21.78 -15.25 -21.69
C GLN A 80 20.54 -14.63 -21.00
N PHE A 81 19.64 -15.49 -20.53
CA PHE A 81 18.40 -15.13 -19.85
C PHE A 81 18.51 -15.39 -18.35
N THR A 82 19.46 -14.72 -17.72
CA THR A 82 19.69 -14.72 -16.27
C THR A 82 19.79 -13.29 -15.76
N GLU A 83 19.61 -13.05 -14.45
CA GLU A 83 19.76 -11.71 -13.88
C GLU A 83 21.14 -11.10 -14.18
N TYR A 84 22.22 -11.89 -13.99
CA TYR A 84 23.59 -11.46 -14.26
C TYR A 84 23.80 -11.10 -15.73
N ALA A 85 23.31 -11.91 -16.68
CA ALA A 85 23.41 -11.60 -18.10
C ALA A 85 22.61 -10.34 -18.50
N LEU A 86 21.60 -9.97 -17.71
CA LEU A 86 20.87 -8.71 -17.85
C LEU A 86 21.64 -7.52 -17.25
N HIS A 87 22.43 -7.74 -16.19
CA HIS A 87 23.34 -6.72 -15.64
C HIS A 87 24.41 -6.34 -16.68
N ASP A 88 25.03 -7.32 -17.32
CA ASP A 88 26.04 -7.11 -18.36
C ASP A 88 25.45 -6.38 -19.57
N LEU A 89 24.28 -6.84 -20.04
CA LEU A 89 23.53 -6.19 -21.11
C LEU A 89 23.24 -4.72 -20.79
N ALA A 90 22.77 -4.42 -19.57
CA ALA A 90 22.49 -3.06 -19.14
C ALA A 90 23.76 -2.21 -19.05
N GLY A 91 24.86 -2.79 -18.57
CA GLY A 91 26.19 -2.15 -18.55
C GLY A 91 26.67 -1.76 -19.94
N ASN A 92 26.52 -2.66 -20.92
CA ASN A 92 26.88 -2.42 -22.31
C ASN A 92 26.01 -1.34 -22.93
N ILE A 93 24.68 -1.41 -22.78
CA ILE A 93 23.74 -0.39 -23.25
C ILE A 93 24.05 0.98 -22.65
N ARG A 94 24.43 1.04 -21.36
CA ARG A 94 24.81 2.29 -20.70
C ARG A 94 26.05 2.90 -21.36
N LYS A 95 27.08 2.10 -21.64
CA LYS A 95 28.32 2.57 -22.27
C LYS A 95 28.07 2.98 -23.72
N SER A 96 27.52 2.09 -24.54
CA SER A 96 27.29 2.32 -25.97
C SER A 96 26.27 3.43 -26.24
N GLY A 97 25.33 3.64 -25.32
CA GLY A 97 24.33 4.71 -25.40
C GLY A 97 24.80 6.07 -24.87
N GLY A 98 26.07 6.22 -24.47
CA GLY A 98 26.61 7.48 -23.95
C GLY A 98 25.98 7.92 -22.62
N PHE A 99 25.55 6.96 -21.79
CA PHE A 99 24.87 7.24 -20.51
C PHE A 99 25.80 7.11 -19.28
N ALA A 100 27.08 6.79 -19.48
CA ALA A 100 28.03 6.53 -18.40
C ALA A 100 28.18 7.71 -17.42
N ASP A 101 28.17 8.95 -17.91
CA ASP A 101 28.26 10.15 -17.07
C ASP A 101 26.93 10.54 -16.40
N ARG A 102 25.83 9.97 -16.85
CA ARG A 102 24.48 10.29 -16.37
C ARG A 102 23.99 9.28 -15.34
N ILE A 103 24.36 8.02 -15.48
CA ILE A 103 23.90 6.94 -14.60
C ILE A 103 25.08 6.07 -14.17
N GLY A 104 25.19 5.86 -12.85
CA GLY A 104 26.20 4.98 -12.27
C GLY A 104 25.96 3.50 -12.57
N SER A 105 26.97 2.69 -12.29
CA SER A 105 26.93 1.23 -12.52
C SER A 105 25.90 0.57 -11.61
N HIS A 106 25.76 1.06 -10.38
CA HIS A 106 24.82 0.54 -9.39
C HIS A 106 23.38 0.73 -9.84
N GLU A 107 23.00 1.94 -10.24
CA GLU A 107 21.65 2.22 -10.72
C GLU A 107 21.35 1.41 -11.99
N THR A 108 22.34 1.21 -12.86
CA THR A 108 22.21 0.40 -14.08
C THR A 108 21.91 -1.06 -13.76
N GLN A 109 22.66 -1.67 -12.84
CA GLN A 109 22.39 -3.03 -12.40
C GLN A 109 21.00 -3.13 -11.72
N LYS A 110 20.60 -2.14 -10.93
CA LYS A 110 19.28 -2.12 -10.30
C LYS A 110 18.14 -1.91 -11.29
N ILE A 111 18.36 -1.17 -12.39
CA ILE A 111 17.45 -1.13 -13.54
C ILE A 111 17.32 -2.52 -14.15
N ALA A 112 18.43 -3.23 -14.36
CA ALA A 112 18.43 -4.58 -14.90
C ALA A 112 17.69 -5.58 -14.00
N THR A 113 17.96 -5.57 -12.68
CA THR A 113 17.21 -6.35 -11.68
C THR A 113 15.71 -6.04 -11.74
N ARG A 114 15.31 -4.76 -11.91
CA ARG A 114 13.90 -4.38 -12.03
C ARG A 114 13.25 -4.95 -13.29
N VAL A 115 13.99 -5.04 -14.40
CA VAL A 115 13.53 -5.72 -15.63
C VAL A 115 13.44 -7.23 -15.41
N TRP A 116 14.47 -7.83 -14.82
CA TRP A 116 14.53 -9.25 -14.49
C TRP A 116 13.32 -9.69 -13.66
N ASN A 117 13.06 -9.04 -12.53
CA ASN A 117 11.93 -9.38 -11.65
C ASN A 117 10.58 -9.32 -12.37
N ALA A 118 10.41 -8.38 -13.31
CA ALA A 118 9.18 -8.30 -14.10
C ALA A 118 9.07 -9.44 -15.12
N LEU A 119 10.19 -9.81 -15.76
CA LEU A 119 10.24 -10.92 -16.70
C LEU A 119 10.12 -12.28 -16.02
N ASP A 120 10.66 -12.42 -14.81
CA ASP A 120 10.56 -13.62 -13.99
C ASP A 120 9.10 -13.90 -13.59
N GLN A 121 8.35 -12.87 -13.20
CA GLN A 121 6.91 -13.01 -12.96
C GLN A 121 6.12 -13.33 -14.24
N TYR A 122 6.56 -12.79 -15.38
CA TYR A 122 5.92 -13.06 -16.67
C TYR A 122 6.21 -14.47 -17.20
N ARG A 123 7.44 -14.97 -17.03
CA ARG A 123 7.82 -16.28 -17.58
C ARG A 123 7.08 -17.42 -16.89
N PHE A 124 6.77 -17.27 -15.61
CA PHE A 124 6.00 -18.23 -14.80
C PHE A 124 4.49 -17.99 -14.81
N GLY A 125 3.98 -17.06 -15.62
CA GLY A 125 2.53 -16.78 -15.68
C GLY A 125 1.95 -16.05 -14.46
N GLY A 126 2.78 -15.69 -13.47
CA GLY A 126 2.32 -14.97 -12.28
C GLY A 126 1.83 -13.54 -12.58
N ARG A 127 2.34 -12.92 -13.64
CA ARG A 127 1.87 -11.59 -14.13
C ARG A 127 1.90 -11.49 -15.65
N GLY A 128 1.12 -10.57 -16.19
CA GLY A 128 1.15 -10.24 -17.62
C GLY A 128 2.48 -9.64 -18.10
N LYS A 129 2.63 -9.59 -19.44
CA LYS A 129 3.84 -9.09 -20.12
C LYS A 129 4.30 -7.72 -19.57
N PRO A 130 5.58 -7.54 -19.20
CA PRO A 130 6.08 -6.26 -18.69
C PRO A 130 5.93 -5.15 -19.73
N ARG A 131 5.59 -3.94 -19.26
CA ARG A 131 5.36 -2.78 -20.13
C ARG A 131 6.56 -1.85 -20.16
N PHE A 132 6.85 -1.32 -21.35
CA PHE A 132 7.80 -0.23 -21.54
C PHE A 132 7.41 1.03 -20.75
N LYS A 133 8.42 1.81 -20.34
CA LYS A 133 8.26 3.09 -19.66
C LYS A 133 8.22 4.20 -20.70
N GLY A 134 7.04 4.79 -20.87
CA GLY A 134 6.83 5.93 -21.76
C GLY A 134 7.04 7.28 -21.06
N ILE A 135 6.98 8.37 -21.83
CA ILE A 135 7.09 9.74 -21.30
C ILE A 135 5.99 10.06 -20.28
N ASN A 136 4.78 9.53 -20.51
CA ASN A 136 3.63 9.74 -19.62
C ASN A 136 3.62 8.84 -18.35
N ARG A 137 4.42 7.77 -18.35
CA ARG A 137 4.57 6.85 -17.20
C ARG A 137 6.05 6.41 -17.10
N PRO A 138 6.95 7.35 -16.78
CA PRO A 138 8.39 7.12 -16.79
C PRO A 138 8.83 6.37 -15.53
N LEU A 139 10.14 6.33 -15.29
CA LEU A 139 10.68 5.91 -14.00
C LEU A 139 10.46 7.01 -12.95
N HIS A 140 9.98 6.62 -11.78
CA HIS A 140 9.81 7.50 -10.61
C HIS A 140 10.91 7.34 -9.57
N SER A 141 11.82 6.38 -9.78
CA SER A 141 12.91 6.11 -8.86
C SER A 141 14.11 5.45 -9.52
N LEU A 142 15.28 5.79 -9.00
CA LEU A 142 16.57 5.15 -9.24
C LEU A 142 17.21 4.84 -7.88
N GLU A 143 17.81 3.66 -7.76
CA GLU A 143 18.38 3.18 -6.49
C GLU A 143 19.81 2.70 -6.69
N GLY A 144 20.65 2.94 -5.70
CA GLY A 144 21.98 2.34 -5.60
C GLY A 144 21.91 0.90 -5.07
N LYS A 145 23.08 0.27 -4.95
CA LYS A 145 23.25 -1.05 -4.33
C LYS A 145 23.72 -0.97 -2.88
N GLU A 146 24.43 0.10 -2.57
CA GLU A 146 25.09 0.35 -1.30
C GLU A 146 25.23 1.87 -1.07
N ASN A 147 25.65 2.28 0.12
CA ASN A 147 25.82 3.69 0.49
C ASN A 147 27.26 4.22 0.33
N THR A 148 28.12 3.49 -0.38
CA THR A 148 29.54 3.85 -0.61
C THR A 148 29.79 4.44 -1.99
N ALA A 149 28.95 4.11 -2.99
CA ALA A 149 29.17 4.50 -4.38
C ALA A 149 27.89 4.87 -5.14
N CYS A 150 28.06 5.66 -6.19
CA CYS A 150 27.02 6.23 -7.06
C CYS A 150 26.03 7.15 -6.34
N VAL A 151 25.10 6.59 -5.55
CA VAL A 151 24.13 7.34 -4.74
C VAL A 151 24.44 7.09 -3.27
N ARG A 152 25.13 8.04 -2.63
CA ARG A 152 25.57 7.92 -1.23
C ARG A 152 25.12 9.10 -0.39
N PHE A 153 24.58 8.81 0.78
CA PHE A 153 24.22 9.81 1.79
C PHE A 153 25.29 9.84 2.88
N GLN A 154 25.75 11.03 3.23
CA GLN A 154 26.68 11.29 4.32
C GLN A 154 25.92 11.93 5.47
N LYS A 155 25.83 11.23 6.60
CA LYS A 155 25.00 11.62 7.73
C LYS A 155 25.52 12.89 8.40
N GLU A 156 26.83 12.99 8.54
CA GLU A 156 27.54 14.03 9.29
C GLU A 156 27.34 15.40 8.65
N THR A 157 27.31 15.45 7.31
CA THR A 157 27.13 16.69 6.55
C THR A 157 25.70 16.91 6.07
N GLY A 158 24.82 15.89 6.18
CA GLY A 158 23.46 15.95 5.63
C GLY A 158 23.42 16.01 4.10
N LEU A 159 24.49 15.59 3.42
CA LEU A 159 24.63 15.68 1.96
C LEU A 159 24.37 14.34 1.28
N LEU A 160 23.67 14.41 0.14
CA LEU A 160 23.52 13.30 -0.80
C LEU A 160 24.40 13.55 -2.02
N TYR A 161 25.29 12.61 -2.30
CA TYR A 161 26.08 12.57 -3.51
C TYR A 161 25.44 11.62 -4.52
N TRP A 162 25.26 12.13 -5.73
CA TRP A 162 24.84 11.34 -6.88
C TRP A 162 25.85 11.56 -8.02
N GLY A 163 26.81 10.65 -8.14
CA GLY A 163 28.00 10.86 -8.98
C GLY A 163 28.72 12.15 -8.56
N LYS A 164 29.02 13.03 -9.53
CA LYS A 164 29.65 14.35 -9.28
C LYS A 164 28.70 15.41 -8.70
N MET A 165 27.42 15.11 -8.53
CA MET A 165 26.42 16.09 -8.07
C MET A 165 26.18 15.93 -6.57
N THR A 166 26.19 17.04 -5.84
CA THR A 166 25.90 17.10 -4.41
C THR A 166 24.54 17.79 -4.18
N LEU A 167 23.73 17.24 -3.28
CA LEU A 167 22.40 17.74 -2.92
C LEU A 167 22.26 17.81 -1.40
N SER A 168 21.68 18.88 -0.87
CA SER A 168 21.35 18.96 0.55
C SER A 168 20.08 18.14 0.85
N VAL A 169 20.11 17.34 1.91
CA VAL A 169 18.96 16.59 2.41
C VAL A 169 18.31 17.40 3.53
N LYS A 170 17.01 17.69 3.41
CA LYS A 170 16.25 18.27 4.53
C LYS A 170 15.97 17.20 5.56
N THR A 171 16.53 17.33 6.75
CA THR A 171 16.26 16.50 7.92
C THR A 171 15.36 17.27 8.88
N PRO A 172 14.04 16.98 8.93
CA PRO A 172 13.17 17.58 9.94
C PRO A 172 13.66 17.21 11.34
N ASP A 173 13.69 18.20 12.22
CA ASP A 173 14.02 17.97 13.62
C ASP A 173 12.85 17.29 14.33
N THR A 174 12.91 15.96 14.33
CA THR A 174 11.92 15.10 14.98
C THR A 174 12.66 13.90 15.52
N THR A 175 12.23 13.40 16.68
CA THR A 175 12.89 12.24 17.30
C THR A 175 12.86 11.00 16.40
N TYR A 176 11.79 10.81 15.63
CA TYR A 176 11.74 9.71 14.66
C TYR A 176 12.85 9.80 13.59
N VAL A 177 13.16 11.01 13.10
CA VAL A 177 14.22 11.21 12.10
C VAL A 177 15.59 11.02 12.73
N SER A 178 15.84 11.59 13.90
CA SER A 178 17.13 11.44 14.60
C SER A 178 17.42 9.98 14.94
N GLU A 179 16.46 9.26 15.53
CA GLU A 179 16.58 7.82 15.81
C GLU A 179 16.78 7.02 14.52
N SER A 180 16.03 7.32 13.46
CA SER A 180 16.16 6.60 12.18
C SER A 180 17.54 6.79 11.54
N LEU A 181 18.20 7.92 11.79
CA LEU A 181 19.55 8.22 11.30
C LEU A 181 20.64 7.58 12.16
N LYS A 182 20.34 7.03 13.34
CA LYS A 182 21.31 6.21 14.10
C LYS A 182 21.59 4.88 13.40
N SER A 183 20.61 4.34 12.69
CA SER A 183 20.75 3.11 11.90
C SER A 183 21.74 3.27 10.74
N LYS A 184 22.40 2.17 10.38
CA LYS A 184 23.28 2.11 9.20
C LYS A 184 22.45 2.20 7.92
N THR A 185 22.79 3.15 7.05
CA THR A 185 22.18 3.24 5.71
C THR A 185 22.76 2.16 4.81
N LYS A 186 21.92 1.20 4.38
CA LYS A 186 22.30 0.12 3.46
C LYS A 186 22.55 0.69 2.07
N PHE A 187 21.58 1.43 1.53
CA PHE A 187 21.65 2.09 0.24
C PHE A 187 20.64 3.23 0.15
N CYS A 188 20.81 4.09 -0.85
CA CYS A 188 19.93 5.20 -1.13
C CYS A 188 19.09 4.96 -2.39
N ARG A 189 17.86 5.47 -2.39
CA ARG A 189 16.99 5.55 -3.57
C ARG A 189 16.49 6.98 -3.75
N ILE A 190 16.72 7.55 -4.92
CA ILE A 190 16.17 8.85 -5.29
C ILE A 190 14.79 8.63 -5.89
N VAL A 191 13.81 9.39 -5.40
CA VAL A 191 12.42 9.34 -5.87
C VAL A 191 11.93 10.74 -6.20
N TRP A 192 11.03 10.85 -7.18
CA TRP A 192 10.39 12.11 -7.50
C TRP A 192 8.88 11.96 -7.66
N ARG A 193 8.18 13.05 -7.36
CA ARG A 193 6.72 13.16 -7.54
C ARG A 193 6.35 14.60 -7.82
N ASN A 194 5.25 14.77 -8.56
CA ASN A 194 4.68 16.09 -8.77
C ASN A 194 3.83 16.49 -7.57
N ILE A 195 4.09 17.67 -7.02
CA ILE A 195 3.37 18.27 -5.89
C ILE A 195 3.04 19.71 -6.29
N LYS A 196 1.76 20.07 -6.29
CA LYS A 196 1.28 21.41 -6.72
C LYS A 196 1.81 21.80 -8.11
N GLY A 197 1.79 20.84 -9.04
CA GLY A 197 2.26 21.03 -10.43
C GLY A 197 3.79 21.05 -10.60
N GLN A 198 4.57 21.05 -9.53
CA GLN A 198 6.03 21.10 -9.59
C GLN A 198 6.65 19.73 -9.26
N ARG A 199 7.74 19.39 -9.95
CA ARG A 199 8.53 18.19 -9.63
C ARG A 199 9.29 18.42 -8.32
N ARG A 200 9.12 17.50 -7.37
CA ARG A 200 9.85 17.49 -6.10
C ARG A 200 10.60 16.19 -5.91
N TRP A 201 11.81 16.31 -5.38
CA TRP A 201 12.77 15.22 -5.19
C TRP A 201 12.88 14.84 -3.72
N PHE A 202 13.06 13.55 -3.48
CA PHE A 202 13.25 12.97 -2.15
C PHE A 202 14.31 11.88 -2.26
N VAL A 203 15.02 11.65 -1.16
CA VAL A 203 15.83 10.46 -0.97
C VAL A 203 15.12 9.53 0.00
N GLN A 204 15.08 8.25 -0.35
CA GLN A 204 14.73 7.16 0.54
C GLN A 204 16.04 6.53 1.02
N LEU A 205 16.34 6.69 2.30
CA LEU A 205 17.42 5.98 2.98
C LEU A 205 16.87 4.62 3.42
N ILE A 206 17.47 3.55 2.92
CA ILE A 206 17.11 2.20 3.33
C ILE A 206 17.99 1.85 4.51
N GLN A 207 17.43 1.99 5.71
CA GLN A 207 18.12 1.80 6.97
C GLN A 207 18.10 0.33 7.37
N GLN A 208 19.21 -0.16 7.94
CA GLN A 208 19.31 -1.49 8.52
C GLN A 208 18.57 -1.56 9.86
N GLY A 209 17.88 -2.68 10.09
CA GLY A 209 17.15 -2.96 11.33
C GLY A 209 15.66 -2.66 11.21
N GLU A 210 15.02 -2.51 12.36
CA GLU A 210 13.61 -2.18 12.49
C GLU A 210 13.41 -0.66 12.56
N ALA A 211 12.25 -0.19 12.11
CA ALA A 211 11.94 1.24 12.18
C ALA A 211 11.80 1.65 13.65
N PRO A 212 12.36 2.80 14.08
CA PRO A 212 12.16 3.30 15.44
C PRO A 212 10.67 3.34 15.78
N SER A 213 10.30 2.79 16.93
CA SER A 213 8.93 2.91 17.39
C SER A 213 8.65 4.36 17.74
N ARG A 214 7.48 4.85 17.35
CA ARG A 214 7.01 6.19 17.77
C ARG A 214 6.34 6.17 19.13
N TYR A 215 5.91 4.99 19.57
CA TYR A 215 5.10 4.77 20.76
C TYR A 215 5.47 3.42 21.36
N ASP A 216 5.53 3.33 22.68
CA ASP A 216 5.48 2.01 23.31
C ASP A 216 4.02 1.54 23.35
N PHE A 217 3.82 0.30 22.92
CA PHE A 217 2.50 -0.33 22.97
C PHE A 217 2.38 -1.05 24.30
N LEU A 218 1.81 -0.37 25.30
CA LEU A 218 1.60 -0.92 26.64
C LEU A 218 0.76 -2.21 26.64
N ALA A 219 -0.05 -2.41 25.59
CA ALA A 219 -0.91 -3.57 25.39
C ALA A 219 -0.32 -4.61 24.41
N SER A 220 1.00 -4.72 24.31
CA SER A 220 1.63 -5.73 23.43
C SER A 220 1.17 -7.15 23.80
N GLY A 221 0.73 -7.93 22.82
CA GLY A 221 0.16 -9.27 23.01
C GLY A 221 -1.35 -9.28 23.22
N ASN A 222 -1.96 -8.16 23.63
CA ASN A 222 -3.41 -8.08 23.82
C ASN A 222 -4.14 -8.19 22.48
N GLU A 223 -5.37 -8.67 22.58
CA GLU A 223 -6.24 -8.92 21.44
C GLU A 223 -7.17 -7.74 21.16
N VAL A 224 -7.42 -7.49 19.87
CA VAL A 224 -8.39 -6.49 19.40
C VAL A 224 -9.29 -7.12 18.35
N GLY A 225 -10.59 -7.16 18.62
CA GLY A 225 -11.62 -7.56 17.68
C GLY A 225 -12.06 -6.41 16.80
N LEU A 226 -12.16 -6.66 15.48
CA LEU A 226 -12.56 -5.67 14.49
C LEU A 226 -13.70 -6.18 13.59
N ASP A 227 -14.70 -5.33 13.40
CA ASP A 227 -15.65 -5.45 12.29
C ASP A 227 -15.40 -4.35 11.26
N ILE A 228 -15.12 -4.73 10.02
CA ILE A 228 -14.68 -3.83 8.95
C ILE A 228 -15.75 -3.73 7.88
N GLY A 229 -16.42 -2.58 7.86
CA GLY A 229 -17.34 -2.20 6.80
C GLY A 229 -16.65 -1.52 5.60
N PRO A 230 -17.41 -1.17 4.55
CA PRO A 230 -16.88 -0.46 3.38
C PRO A 230 -16.43 0.97 3.69
N SER A 231 -16.91 1.57 4.79
CA SER A 231 -16.64 2.97 5.17
C SER A 231 -16.25 3.15 6.64
N THR A 232 -16.54 2.18 7.49
CA THR A 232 -16.41 2.27 8.95
C THR A 232 -15.72 1.03 9.50
N ILE A 233 -15.22 1.16 10.71
CA ILE A 233 -14.62 0.08 11.49
C ILE A 233 -15.19 0.15 12.90
N ALA A 234 -15.63 -0.99 13.41
CA ALA A 234 -15.86 -1.16 14.84
C ALA A 234 -14.63 -1.83 15.46
N ILE A 235 -14.24 -1.35 16.63
CA ILE A 235 -13.04 -1.74 17.37
C ILE A 235 -13.48 -2.11 18.78
N VAL A 236 -13.08 -3.28 19.25
CA VAL A 236 -13.32 -3.74 20.62
C VAL A 236 -12.05 -4.41 21.16
N SER A 237 -11.62 -3.98 22.34
CA SER A 237 -10.64 -4.65 23.19
C SER A 237 -11.10 -4.56 24.65
N GLU A 238 -10.39 -5.22 25.55
CA GLU A 238 -10.67 -5.16 27.00
C GLU A 238 -10.51 -3.75 27.59
N CYS A 239 -9.73 -2.89 26.95
CA CYS A 239 -9.41 -1.54 27.44
C CYS A 239 -10.02 -0.41 26.59
N GLY A 240 -10.69 -0.72 25.48
CA GLY A 240 -11.24 0.32 24.61
C GLY A 240 -12.20 -0.18 23.55
N VAL A 241 -13.19 0.65 23.23
CA VAL A 241 -14.15 0.41 22.15
C VAL A 241 -14.29 1.64 21.27
N GLY A 242 -14.70 1.44 20.02
CA GLY A 242 -14.98 2.56 19.12
C GLY A 242 -15.69 2.14 17.84
N LEU A 243 -16.47 3.06 17.28
CA LEU A 243 -17.01 2.99 15.93
C LEU A 243 -16.48 4.19 15.15
N GLU A 244 -15.61 3.95 14.18
CA GLU A 244 -14.89 4.99 13.47
C GLU A 244 -15.13 4.93 11.96
N ARG A 245 -15.07 6.10 11.31
CA ARG A 245 -15.08 6.20 9.85
C ARG A 245 -13.66 6.14 9.31
N PHE A 246 -13.43 5.37 8.26
CA PHE A 246 -12.16 5.41 7.54
C PHE A 246 -11.92 6.77 6.89
N ALA A 247 -10.71 7.28 7.01
CA ALA A 247 -10.24 8.50 6.36
C ALA A 247 -11.21 9.70 6.51
N PRO A 248 -11.55 10.11 7.74
CA PRO A 248 -12.58 11.13 8.00
C PRO A 248 -12.23 12.49 7.38
N SER A 249 -10.95 12.84 7.22
CA SER A 249 -10.50 14.11 6.61
C SER A 249 -10.66 14.16 5.08
N VAL A 250 -11.04 13.04 4.47
CA VAL A 250 -11.21 12.90 3.03
C VAL A 250 -12.62 13.30 2.63
N ASP A 251 -12.77 14.57 2.27
CA ASP A 251 -13.91 15.03 1.50
C ASP A 251 -13.57 15.00 -0.01
N GLN A 252 -14.40 14.30 -0.78
CA GLN A 252 -14.17 14.09 -2.21
C GLN A 252 -14.90 15.19 -3.00
N PRO A 253 -14.19 16.08 -3.72
CA PRO A 253 -14.81 17.18 -4.45
C PRO A 253 -15.43 16.69 -5.77
N TRP A 254 -16.51 15.91 -5.69
CA TRP A 254 -17.14 15.22 -6.82
C TRP A 254 -17.54 16.18 -7.95
N LYS A 255 -18.16 17.32 -7.60
CA LYS A 255 -18.59 18.34 -8.57
C LYS A 255 -17.40 18.89 -9.35
N GLN A 256 -16.32 19.26 -8.65
CA GLN A 256 -15.10 19.78 -9.27
C GLN A 256 -14.43 18.73 -10.18
N ILE A 257 -14.28 17.50 -9.71
CA ILE A 257 -13.69 16.40 -10.50
C ILE A 257 -14.50 16.15 -11.77
N LYS A 258 -15.83 16.08 -11.65
CA LYS A 258 -16.74 15.88 -12.79
C LYS A 258 -16.61 17.00 -13.82
N LEU A 259 -16.51 18.26 -13.38
CA LEU A 259 -16.31 19.41 -14.26
C LEU A 259 -14.96 19.34 -14.99
N ILE A 260 -13.87 19.03 -14.29
CA ILE A 260 -12.54 18.88 -14.89
C ILE A 260 -12.54 17.76 -15.93
N GLN A 261 -13.09 16.59 -15.59
CA GLN A 261 -13.18 15.44 -16.49
C GLN A 261 -14.01 15.74 -17.75
N ARG A 262 -15.13 16.46 -17.60
CA ARG A 262 -15.94 16.91 -18.76
C ARG A 262 -15.16 17.89 -19.65
N LYS A 263 -14.44 18.85 -19.06
CA LYS A 263 -13.57 19.78 -19.81
C LYS A 263 -12.45 19.02 -20.55
N MET A 264 -11.84 18.03 -19.90
CA MET A 264 -10.84 17.16 -20.52
C MET A 264 -11.43 16.37 -21.70
N ALA A 265 -12.60 15.76 -21.53
CA ALA A 265 -13.26 14.99 -22.58
C ALA A 265 -13.61 15.85 -23.81
N ARG A 266 -14.13 17.07 -23.61
CA ARG A 266 -14.39 18.01 -24.71
C ARG A 266 -13.11 18.41 -25.45
N SER A 267 -12.05 18.74 -24.71
CA SER A 267 -10.76 19.06 -25.33
C SER A 267 -10.18 17.88 -26.10
N GLN A 268 -10.30 16.66 -25.57
CA GLN A 268 -9.83 15.45 -26.24
C GLN A 268 -10.59 15.20 -27.55
N LYS A 269 -11.91 15.40 -27.57
CA LYS A 269 -12.74 15.30 -28.79
C LYS A 269 -12.34 16.34 -29.83
N ALA A 270 -12.26 17.61 -29.45
CA ALA A 270 -11.91 18.70 -30.36
C ALA A 270 -10.49 18.55 -30.95
N THR A 271 -9.54 18.04 -30.17
CA THR A 271 -8.14 17.87 -30.63
C THR A 271 -7.95 16.58 -31.44
N ASN A 272 -8.90 15.65 -31.39
CA ASN A 272 -8.76 14.34 -32.04
C ASN A 272 -10.07 13.89 -32.74
N PRO A 273 -10.68 14.70 -33.62
CA PRO A 273 -12.00 14.39 -34.20
C PRO A 273 -12.01 13.04 -34.91
N ASN A 274 -10.94 12.71 -35.65
CA ASN A 274 -10.80 11.47 -36.41
C ASN A 274 -10.76 10.20 -35.53
N ASN A 275 -10.54 10.35 -34.22
CA ASN A 275 -10.51 9.26 -33.24
C ASN A 275 -11.88 8.91 -32.65
N PHE A 276 -12.95 9.62 -33.02
CA PHE A 276 -14.29 9.36 -32.54
C PHE A 276 -15.22 8.93 -33.66
N ASN A 277 -16.21 8.11 -33.31
CA ASN A 277 -17.35 7.78 -34.16
C ASN A 277 -18.36 8.94 -34.18
N PRO A 278 -19.30 8.98 -35.14
CA PRO A 278 -20.37 9.98 -35.16
C PRO A 278 -21.17 10.05 -33.85
N ASN A 279 -21.40 8.91 -33.19
CA ASN A 279 -22.04 8.82 -31.86
C ASN A 279 -21.17 9.31 -30.68
N GLY A 280 -19.97 9.85 -30.95
CA GLY A 280 -19.08 10.42 -29.95
C GLY A 280 -18.31 9.41 -29.09
N THR A 281 -18.38 8.11 -29.41
CA THR A 281 -17.57 7.05 -28.77
C THR A 281 -16.16 6.99 -29.37
N PRO A 282 -15.11 6.70 -28.58
CA PRO A 282 -13.77 6.49 -29.11
C PRO A 282 -13.74 5.27 -30.04
N LYS A 283 -13.16 5.43 -31.23
CA LYS A 283 -12.88 4.31 -32.14
C LYS A 283 -11.89 3.34 -31.49
N LYS A 284 -12.10 2.03 -31.69
CA LYS A 284 -11.21 0.97 -31.18
C LYS A 284 -9.85 0.99 -31.90
N GLY A 285 -8.84 0.38 -31.29
CA GLY A 285 -7.48 0.21 -31.85
C GLY A 285 -6.43 1.19 -31.33
N ALA A 286 -5.18 0.99 -31.77
CA ALA A 286 -4.06 1.87 -31.43
C ALA A 286 -4.19 3.20 -32.17
N ARG A 287 -4.27 4.30 -31.41
CA ARG A 287 -4.54 5.65 -31.94
C ARG A 287 -3.57 6.66 -31.34
N LYS A 288 -3.13 7.62 -32.14
CA LYS A 288 -2.38 8.77 -31.64
C LYS A 288 -3.36 9.72 -30.95
N TRP A 289 -3.17 9.95 -29.66
CA TRP A 289 -3.97 10.89 -28.87
C TRP A 289 -3.15 12.15 -28.62
N VAL A 290 -3.47 13.21 -29.34
CA VAL A 290 -2.90 14.54 -29.14
C VAL A 290 -3.59 15.19 -27.95
N LYS A 291 -2.79 15.76 -27.04
CA LYS A 291 -3.28 16.49 -25.88
C LYS A 291 -2.95 17.96 -26.04
N SER A 292 -3.98 18.81 -26.08
CA SER A 292 -3.80 20.26 -26.05
C SER A 292 -3.13 20.72 -24.75
N SER A 293 -2.52 21.91 -24.75
CA SER A 293 -1.98 22.53 -23.54
C SER A 293 -3.05 22.66 -22.44
N ARG A 294 -4.27 23.04 -22.82
CA ARG A 294 -5.42 23.11 -21.90
C ARG A 294 -5.75 21.76 -21.28
N TYR A 295 -5.73 20.67 -22.06
CA TYR A 295 -5.93 19.33 -21.55
C TYR A 295 -4.86 18.96 -20.51
N LEU A 296 -3.59 19.28 -20.78
CA LEU A 296 -2.48 18.99 -19.87
C LEU A 296 -2.60 19.73 -18.54
N VAL A 297 -3.03 20.99 -18.56
CA VAL A 297 -3.32 21.79 -17.35
C VAL A 297 -4.43 21.13 -16.52
N LEU A 298 -5.57 20.81 -17.15
CA LEU A 298 -6.70 20.13 -16.49
C LEU A 298 -6.29 18.77 -15.91
N GLN A 299 -5.48 18.00 -16.66
CA GLN A 299 -4.96 16.72 -16.19
C GLN A 299 -4.06 16.91 -14.95
N SER A 300 -3.26 17.98 -14.90
CA SER A 300 -2.43 18.31 -13.74
C SER A 300 -3.28 18.66 -12.52
N GLN A 301 -4.33 19.46 -12.70
CA GLN A 301 -5.29 19.80 -11.64
C GLN A 301 -5.96 18.54 -11.06
N LEU A 302 -6.44 17.65 -11.93
CA LEU A 302 -7.06 16.39 -11.49
C LEU A 302 -6.06 15.52 -10.70
N ARG A 303 -4.81 15.41 -11.17
CA ARG A 303 -3.76 14.66 -10.47
C ARG A 303 -3.46 15.24 -9.10
N GLU A 304 -3.44 16.57 -8.97
CA GLU A 304 -3.20 17.23 -7.68
C GLU A 304 -4.33 16.97 -6.68
N ILE A 305 -5.59 17.03 -7.11
CA ILE A 305 -6.75 16.66 -6.29
C ILE A 305 -6.60 15.22 -5.78
N GLU A 306 -6.37 14.26 -6.68
CA GLU A 306 -6.24 12.85 -6.31
C GLU A 306 -5.00 12.59 -5.41
N ARG A 307 -3.90 13.34 -5.60
CA ARG A 307 -2.71 13.30 -4.74
C ARG A 307 -3.03 13.76 -3.31
N VAL A 308 -3.72 14.89 -3.15
CA VAL A 308 -4.11 15.41 -1.83
C VAL A 308 -5.02 14.42 -1.11
N LEU A 309 -6.01 13.86 -1.81
CA LEU A 309 -6.91 12.85 -1.25
C LEU A 309 -6.16 11.60 -0.81
N ALA A 310 -5.20 11.12 -1.60
CA ALA A 310 -4.37 9.97 -1.25
C ALA A 310 -3.47 10.23 -0.04
N ALA A 311 -2.91 11.44 0.07
CA ALA A 311 -2.10 11.84 1.22
C ALA A 311 -2.92 11.89 2.51
N ARG A 312 -4.12 12.48 2.45
CA ARG A 312 -5.07 12.51 3.59
C ARG A 312 -5.46 11.11 4.05
N ARG A 313 -5.84 10.22 3.11
CA ARG A 313 -6.10 8.80 3.43
C ARG A 313 -4.94 8.16 4.18
N LYS A 314 -3.72 8.33 3.67
CA LYS A 314 -2.50 7.75 4.28
C LYS A 314 -2.29 8.24 5.71
N THR A 315 -2.49 9.53 5.97
CA THR A 315 -2.39 10.10 7.31
C THR A 315 -3.44 9.53 8.24
N ASP A 316 -4.72 9.57 7.83
CA ASP A 316 -5.82 9.11 8.66
C ASP A 316 -5.73 7.61 8.97
N HIS A 317 -5.41 6.78 7.96
CA HIS A 317 -5.17 5.35 8.16
C HIS A 317 -3.97 5.10 9.07
N GLY A 318 -2.92 5.91 8.94
CA GLY A 318 -1.76 5.85 9.83
C GLY A 318 -2.14 6.08 11.29
N ASN A 319 -2.95 7.11 11.54
CA ASN A 319 -3.42 7.46 12.88
C ASN A 319 -4.36 6.39 13.46
N LEU A 320 -5.34 5.93 12.67
CA LEU A 320 -6.25 4.87 13.07
C LEU A 320 -5.51 3.56 13.35
N ALA A 321 -4.55 3.17 12.52
CA ALA A 321 -3.79 1.95 12.75
C ALA A 321 -2.91 2.07 14.01
N ASN A 322 -2.38 3.26 14.31
CA ASN A 322 -1.70 3.50 15.59
C ASN A 322 -2.68 3.40 16.77
N ARG A 323 -3.95 3.81 16.61
CA ARG A 323 -5.03 3.59 17.60
C ARG A 323 -5.25 2.13 17.89
N VAL A 324 -5.54 1.35 16.87
CA VAL A 324 -5.79 -0.09 16.99
C VAL A 324 -4.59 -0.82 17.61
N VAL A 325 -3.36 -0.62 17.09
CA VAL A 325 -2.16 -1.28 17.63
C VAL A 325 -1.84 -0.83 19.07
N GLY A 326 -2.28 0.37 19.46
CA GLY A 326 -2.18 0.83 20.84
C GLY A 326 -3.10 0.11 21.82
N LEU A 327 -4.17 -0.53 21.34
CA LEU A 327 -5.08 -1.34 22.15
C LEU A 327 -4.64 -2.80 22.24
N GLY A 328 -3.90 -3.28 21.24
CA GLY A 328 -3.38 -4.64 21.18
C GLY A 328 -2.71 -4.95 19.85
N THR A 329 -1.77 -5.90 19.85
CA THR A 329 -0.98 -6.27 18.67
C THR A 329 -1.50 -7.54 17.98
N VAL A 330 -2.40 -8.29 18.62
CA VAL A 330 -3.10 -9.44 18.03
C VAL A 330 -4.46 -8.99 17.51
N ILE A 331 -4.56 -8.80 16.21
CA ILE A 331 -5.76 -8.24 15.58
C ILE A 331 -6.62 -9.38 15.03
N LYS A 332 -7.88 -9.48 15.47
CA LYS A 332 -8.86 -10.46 14.97
C LYS A 332 -9.92 -9.77 14.13
N THR A 333 -10.14 -10.24 12.90
CA THR A 333 -11.18 -9.67 12.03
C THR A 333 -11.69 -10.71 11.05
N GLU A 334 -12.91 -10.54 10.54
CA GLU A 334 -13.47 -11.41 9.51
C GLU A 334 -12.64 -11.42 8.23
N LYS A 335 -12.59 -12.57 7.57
CA LYS A 335 -12.03 -12.70 6.23
C LYS A 335 -12.94 -12.02 5.21
N LEU A 336 -12.55 -10.82 4.77
CA LEU A 336 -13.35 -10.01 3.84
C LEU A 336 -12.91 -10.13 2.38
N SER A 337 -13.89 -10.09 1.48
CA SER A 337 -13.63 -9.92 0.05
C SER A 337 -13.69 -8.45 -0.36
N TYR A 338 -12.52 -7.80 -0.42
CA TYR A 338 -12.41 -6.41 -0.87
C TYR A 338 -12.82 -6.21 -2.34
N SER A 339 -12.78 -7.25 -3.16
CA SER A 339 -13.32 -7.21 -4.53
C SER A 339 -14.83 -7.03 -4.52
N VAL A 340 -15.54 -7.75 -3.64
CA VAL A 340 -16.99 -7.59 -3.45
C VAL A 340 -17.31 -6.21 -2.91
N PHE A 341 -16.52 -5.71 -1.95
CA PHE A 341 -16.67 -4.32 -1.47
C PHE A 341 -16.53 -3.31 -2.62
N GLN A 342 -15.55 -3.50 -3.50
CA GLN A 342 -15.34 -2.60 -4.63
C GLN A 342 -16.51 -2.62 -5.62
N LYS A 343 -17.10 -3.80 -5.88
CA LYS A 343 -18.26 -3.95 -6.77
C LYS A 343 -19.52 -3.30 -6.18
N ASN A 344 -19.82 -3.60 -4.91
CA ASN A 344 -21.07 -3.19 -4.28
C ASN A 344 -21.01 -1.75 -3.71
N PHE A 345 -19.84 -1.30 -3.29
CA PHE A 345 -19.63 -0.03 -2.59
C PHE A 345 -18.52 0.81 -3.24
N GLY A 346 -18.40 0.79 -4.57
CA GLY A 346 -17.26 1.39 -5.29
C GLY A 346 -16.98 2.87 -4.96
N ARG A 347 -18.01 3.68 -4.71
CA ARG A 347 -17.83 5.09 -4.28
C ARG A 347 -17.20 5.17 -2.89
N SER A 348 -17.72 4.43 -1.93
CA SER A 348 -17.20 4.36 -0.57
C SER A 348 -15.78 3.81 -0.56
N VAL A 349 -15.52 2.69 -1.24
CA VAL A 349 -14.19 2.08 -1.32
C VAL A 349 -13.17 3.02 -1.97
N LYS A 350 -13.55 3.75 -3.04
CA LYS A 350 -12.66 4.76 -3.64
C LYS A 350 -12.24 5.83 -2.62
N GLN A 351 -13.19 6.30 -1.81
CA GLN A 351 -12.93 7.38 -0.85
C GLN A 351 -12.21 6.88 0.41
N ARG A 352 -12.61 5.72 0.92
CA ARG A 352 -12.32 5.20 2.27
C ARG A 352 -11.18 4.20 2.30
N ALA A 353 -10.99 3.46 1.20
CA ALA A 353 -9.91 2.49 0.98
C ALA A 353 -9.64 1.52 2.17
N PRO A 354 -10.66 0.75 2.62
CA PRO A 354 -10.52 -0.16 3.76
C PRO A 354 -9.41 -1.21 3.59
N SER A 355 -9.24 -1.76 2.38
CA SER A 355 -8.14 -2.70 2.08
C SER A 355 -6.76 -2.07 2.33
N ALA A 356 -6.56 -0.81 1.95
CA ALA A 356 -5.28 -0.13 2.18
C ALA A 356 -5.02 0.13 3.68
N PHE A 357 -6.09 0.30 4.47
CA PHE A 357 -6.00 0.37 5.92
C PHE A 357 -5.58 -0.97 6.52
N VAL A 358 -6.23 -2.07 6.12
CA VAL A 358 -5.90 -3.41 6.64
C VAL A 358 -4.48 -3.83 6.28
N ASP A 359 -4.02 -3.58 5.06
CA ASP A 359 -2.63 -3.79 4.66
C ASP A 359 -1.63 -2.97 5.51
N LEU A 360 -2.03 -1.77 5.94
CA LEU A 360 -1.21 -0.94 6.83
C LEU A 360 -1.23 -1.46 8.26
N LEU A 361 -2.41 -1.86 8.75
CA LEU A 361 -2.61 -2.38 10.09
C LEU A 361 -1.84 -3.68 10.29
N ASN A 362 -1.96 -4.65 9.36
CA ASN A 362 -1.23 -5.92 9.44
C ASN A 362 0.28 -5.68 9.53
N ARG A 363 0.84 -4.84 8.65
CA ARG A 363 2.27 -4.51 8.69
C ARG A 363 2.71 -3.80 9.98
N LYS A 364 1.81 -3.07 10.66
CA LYS A 364 2.14 -2.43 11.93
C LYS A 364 2.05 -3.42 13.09
N ALA A 365 1.05 -4.31 13.08
CA ALA A 365 0.93 -5.40 14.04
C ALA A 365 2.17 -6.31 13.97
N GLU A 366 2.55 -6.78 12.77
CA GLU A 366 3.76 -7.60 12.56
C GLU A 366 5.04 -6.91 13.08
N ARG A 367 5.17 -5.60 12.85
CA ARG A 367 6.31 -4.82 13.35
C ARG A 367 6.32 -4.65 14.86
N ALA A 368 5.18 -4.75 15.51
CA ALA A 368 5.05 -4.71 16.96
C ALA A 368 5.08 -6.14 17.57
N GLY A 369 5.55 -7.14 16.82
CA GLY A 369 5.61 -8.54 17.27
C GLY A 369 4.26 -9.27 17.28
N GLY A 370 3.19 -8.63 16.81
CA GLY A 370 1.85 -9.20 16.73
C GLY A 370 1.51 -9.77 15.35
N LYS A 371 0.20 -9.95 15.10
CA LYS A 371 -0.31 -10.55 13.86
C LYS A 371 -1.76 -10.14 13.60
N LEU A 372 -2.19 -10.27 12.35
CA LEU A 372 -3.60 -10.24 11.98
C LEU A 372 -4.12 -11.67 11.76
N ILE A 373 -5.21 -12.02 12.44
CA ILE A 373 -5.91 -13.29 12.34
C ILE A 373 -7.20 -13.05 11.56
N GLU A 374 -7.32 -13.72 10.40
CA GLU A 374 -8.54 -13.73 9.60
C GLU A 374 -9.47 -14.83 10.10
N LEU A 375 -10.67 -14.44 10.53
CA LEU A 375 -11.71 -15.33 11.05
C LEU A 375 -12.69 -15.77 9.95
N ASN A 376 -13.22 -16.98 10.06
CA ASN A 376 -14.16 -17.52 9.08
C ASN A 376 -15.57 -16.93 9.23
N THR A 377 -15.92 -16.00 8.34
CA THR A 377 -17.22 -15.32 8.30
C THR A 377 -18.42 -16.29 8.22
N TRP A 378 -18.29 -17.41 7.48
CA TRP A 378 -19.41 -18.32 7.24
C TRP A 378 -19.73 -19.21 8.42
N LYS A 379 -18.72 -19.58 9.20
CA LYS A 379 -18.87 -20.41 10.40
C LYS A 379 -19.31 -19.56 11.59
N LEU A 380 -18.65 -18.43 11.82
CA LEU A 380 -18.91 -17.59 12.98
C LEU A 380 -20.17 -16.73 12.82
N LYS A 381 -20.58 -16.36 11.59
CA LYS A 381 -21.81 -15.60 11.31
C LYS A 381 -22.02 -14.41 12.26
N MET A 382 -20.96 -13.64 12.56
CA MET A 382 -20.93 -12.69 13.69
C MET A 382 -22.00 -11.59 13.59
N SER A 383 -22.36 -11.17 12.37
CA SER A 383 -23.47 -10.23 12.15
C SER A 383 -24.86 -10.78 12.50
N GLN A 384 -25.00 -12.10 12.66
CA GLN A 384 -26.26 -12.83 12.86
C GLN A 384 -26.37 -13.47 14.24
N PHE A 385 -25.25 -13.97 14.77
CA PHE A 385 -25.17 -14.69 16.03
C PHE A 385 -25.55 -13.83 17.23
N ASP A 386 -26.17 -14.44 18.25
CA ASP A 386 -26.53 -13.85 19.54
C ASP A 386 -25.95 -14.75 20.63
N HIS A 387 -25.14 -14.20 21.54
CA HIS A 387 -24.41 -14.96 22.55
C HIS A 387 -25.29 -15.37 23.74
N THR A 388 -26.38 -14.64 23.99
CA THR A 388 -27.30 -14.93 25.10
C THR A 388 -28.20 -16.12 24.79
N SER A 389 -28.53 -16.34 23.52
CA SER A 389 -29.35 -17.48 23.06
C SER A 389 -28.54 -18.58 22.36
N GLY A 390 -27.32 -18.28 21.89
CA GLY A 390 -26.54 -19.16 21.02
C GLY A 390 -27.11 -19.30 19.59
N LEU A 391 -28.14 -18.53 19.23
CA LEU A 391 -28.83 -18.65 17.95
C LEU A 391 -28.38 -17.62 16.92
N CYS A 392 -28.53 -17.95 15.64
CA CYS A 392 -28.26 -17.03 14.53
C CYS A 392 -29.58 -16.48 13.96
N LYS A 393 -29.72 -15.15 13.93
CA LYS A 393 -30.83 -14.46 13.25
C LYS A 393 -30.31 -13.55 12.16
N LYS A 394 -30.73 -13.78 10.91
CA LYS A 394 -30.43 -12.89 9.78
C LYS A 394 -31.04 -11.51 10.00
N LYS A 395 -30.27 -10.48 9.68
CA LYS A 395 -30.65 -9.06 9.84
C LYS A 395 -30.42 -8.34 8.50
N PRO A 396 -31.33 -7.45 8.07
CA PRO A 396 -31.10 -6.63 6.88
C PRO A 396 -29.94 -5.66 7.11
N LEU A 397 -29.30 -5.21 6.03
CA LEU A 397 -28.16 -4.29 6.10
C LEU A 397 -28.51 -2.96 6.80
N SER A 398 -29.75 -2.50 6.65
CA SER A 398 -30.31 -1.30 7.29
C SER A 398 -30.46 -1.43 8.81
N GLN A 399 -30.59 -2.64 9.34
CA GLN A 399 -30.68 -2.88 10.77
C GLN A 399 -29.27 -2.80 11.39
N ARG A 400 -28.98 -1.68 12.05
CA ARG A 400 -27.66 -1.34 12.59
C ARG A 400 -27.52 -1.56 14.10
N HIS A 401 -28.57 -2.08 14.73
CA HIS A 401 -28.62 -2.47 16.13
C HIS A 401 -28.90 -3.97 16.27
N HIS A 402 -28.43 -4.54 17.36
CA HIS A 402 -28.67 -5.90 17.80
C HIS A 402 -29.31 -5.81 19.19
N VAL A 403 -30.52 -6.34 19.32
CA VAL A 403 -31.19 -6.49 20.62
C VAL A 403 -30.87 -7.89 21.09
N LEU A 404 -30.24 -8.01 22.27
CA LEU A 404 -29.95 -9.32 22.85
C LEU A 404 -31.24 -10.07 23.17
N HIS A 405 -31.21 -11.41 23.07
CA HIS A 405 -32.39 -12.25 23.28
C HIS A 405 -32.97 -12.11 24.70
N ASP A 406 -32.10 -11.95 25.71
CA ASP A 406 -32.47 -11.69 27.10
C ASP A 406 -33.13 -10.31 27.34
N LYS A 407 -33.20 -9.47 26.30
CA LYS A 407 -33.77 -8.11 26.31
C LYS A 407 -33.11 -7.15 27.28
N THR A 408 -31.90 -7.46 27.75
CA THR A 408 -31.18 -6.59 28.69
C THR A 408 -30.58 -5.38 27.98
N SER A 409 -30.16 -5.56 26.73
CA SER A 409 -29.31 -4.60 26.03
C SER A 409 -29.60 -4.48 24.53
N VAL A 410 -29.51 -3.26 24.03
CA VAL A 410 -29.50 -2.92 22.60
C VAL A 410 -28.12 -2.37 22.25
N VAL A 411 -27.38 -3.10 21.41
CA VAL A 411 -26.00 -2.79 21.04
C VAL A 411 -25.88 -2.48 19.55
N GLN A 412 -24.93 -1.61 19.20
CA GLN A 412 -24.57 -1.36 17.81
C GLN A 412 -24.02 -2.64 17.16
N ARG A 413 -24.63 -3.06 16.05
CA ARG A 413 -24.39 -4.37 15.42
C ARG A 413 -22.94 -4.64 15.03
N ASP A 414 -22.22 -3.63 14.55
CA ASP A 414 -20.84 -3.82 14.09
C ASP A 414 -19.89 -3.88 15.28
N SER A 415 -20.11 -3.06 16.32
CA SER A 415 -19.44 -3.18 17.62
C SER A 415 -19.68 -4.53 18.27
N TYR A 416 -20.89 -5.06 18.20
CA TYR A 416 -21.20 -6.40 18.67
C TYR A 416 -20.48 -7.49 17.84
N SER A 417 -20.40 -7.33 16.53
CA SER A 417 -19.64 -8.25 15.66
C SER A 417 -18.14 -8.19 15.96
N ALA A 418 -17.60 -7.02 16.27
CA ALA A 418 -16.21 -6.84 16.71
C ALA A 418 -15.96 -7.48 18.09
N PHE A 419 -16.92 -7.41 19.01
CA PHE A 419 -16.87 -8.13 20.29
C PHE A 419 -16.84 -9.65 20.09
N LEU A 420 -17.67 -10.19 19.19
CA LEU A 420 -17.61 -11.61 18.83
C LEU A 420 -16.26 -11.97 18.19
N ALA A 421 -15.69 -11.07 17.37
CA ALA A 421 -14.39 -11.29 16.75
C ALA A 421 -13.25 -11.32 17.79
N LEU A 422 -13.31 -10.47 18.83
CA LEU A 422 -12.35 -10.47 19.93
C LEU A 422 -12.32 -11.85 20.62
N ASN A 423 -13.50 -12.38 20.92
CA ASN A 423 -13.67 -13.61 21.70
C ASN A 423 -13.67 -14.90 20.86
N ALA A 424 -13.53 -14.81 19.53
CA ALA A 424 -13.48 -15.98 18.69
C ALA A 424 -12.22 -16.82 18.98
N GLN A 425 -12.44 -18.12 19.21
CA GLN A 425 -11.38 -19.13 19.29
C GLN A 425 -11.49 -20.05 18.08
N GLY A 426 -10.60 -19.88 17.11
CA GLY A 426 -10.69 -20.57 15.83
C GLY A 426 -11.98 -20.21 15.08
N ASP A 427 -12.79 -21.24 14.79
CA ASP A 427 -14.00 -21.13 13.99
C ASP A 427 -15.30 -21.28 14.83
N THR A 428 -15.21 -21.15 16.16
CA THR A 428 -16.33 -21.39 17.10
C THR A 428 -16.54 -20.26 18.10
N HIS A 429 -17.77 -20.17 18.61
CA HIS A 429 -18.16 -19.29 19.73
C HIS A 429 -18.20 -20.09 21.02
N ASN A 430 -17.50 -19.65 22.06
CA ASN A 430 -17.61 -20.20 23.41
C ASN A 430 -18.56 -19.31 24.22
N LEU A 431 -19.74 -19.82 24.58
CA LEU A 431 -20.78 -19.05 25.26
C LEU A 431 -20.36 -18.59 26.66
N SER A 432 -19.67 -19.43 27.45
CA SER A 432 -19.20 -19.06 28.80
C SER A 432 -18.25 -17.88 28.72
N GLN A 433 -17.24 -17.98 27.85
CA GLN A 433 -16.26 -16.91 27.64
C GLN A 433 -16.92 -15.63 27.11
N LEU A 434 -17.91 -15.75 26.22
CA LEU A 434 -18.64 -14.60 25.72
C LEU A 434 -19.43 -13.91 26.84
N ASN A 435 -20.12 -14.66 27.70
CA ASN A 435 -20.86 -14.08 28.82
C ASN A 435 -19.92 -13.38 29.82
N GLU A 436 -18.79 -14.00 30.16
CA GLU A 436 -17.76 -13.40 31.03
C GLU A 436 -17.17 -12.12 30.42
N SER A 437 -16.74 -12.18 29.16
CA SER A 437 -16.16 -11.03 28.46
C SER A 437 -17.17 -9.90 28.24
N TRP A 438 -18.44 -10.25 28.01
CA TRP A 438 -19.51 -9.27 27.81
C TRP A 438 -19.67 -8.35 29.03
N ALA A 439 -19.63 -8.90 30.24
CA ALA A 439 -19.74 -8.09 31.47
C ALA A 439 -18.70 -6.96 31.53
N THR A 440 -17.47 -7.20 31.07
CA THR A 440 -16.42 -6.18 30.98
C THR A 440 -16.67 -5.21 29.83
N VAL A 441 -16.89 -5.72 28.62
CA VAL A 441 -16.98 -4.92 27.38
C VAL A 441 -18.25 -4.06 27.35
N GLU A 442 -19.35 -4.54 27.92
CA GLU A 442 -20.64 -3.85 27.95
C GLU A 442 -20.53 -2.48 28.61
N SER A 443 -19.80 -2.37 29.72
CA SER A 443 -19.56 -1.10 30.42
C SER A 443 -18.90 -0.06 29.51
N LEU A 444 -17.90 -0.49 28.72
CA LEU A 444 -17.20 0.34 27.75
C LEU A 444 -18.12 0.76 26.61
N LEU A 445 -18.92 -0.18 26.09
CA LEU A 445 -19.91 0.10 25.04
C LEU A 445 -20.96 1.09 25.52
N ARG A 446 -21.46 0.97 26.75
CA ARG A 446 -22.42 1.92 27.34
C ARG A 446 -21.83 3.31 27.50
N ARG A 447 -20.59 3.40 28.02
CA ARG A 447 -19.87 4.68 28.13
C ARG A 447 -19.66 5.35 26.76
N ALA A 448 -19.37 4.57 25.72
CA ALA A 448 -19.26 5.04 24.35
C ALA A 448 -20.63 5.30 23.67
N ARG A 449 -21.74 5.07 24.38
CA ARG A 449 -23.11 5.10 23.84
C ARG A 449 -23.26 4.20 22.60
N LEU A 450 -22.63 3.03 22.59
CA LEU A 450 -22.78 1.97 21.59
C LEU A 450 -23.63 0.80 22.12
N CYS A 451 -24.01 0.84 23.39
CA CYS A 451 -24.95 -0.05 24.04
C CYS A 451 -25.87 0.77 24.96
N VAL A 452 -27.16 0.46 24.98
CA VAL A 452 -28.15 1.07 25.87
C VAL A 452 -29.15 0.02 26.35
N ASN A 453 -29.90 0.30 27.42
CA ASN A 453 -31.03 -0.54 27.82
C ASN A 453 -32.16 -0.42 26.79
N GLU A 454 -32.96 -1.48 26.64
CA GLU A 454 -34.17 -1.42 25.83
C GLU A 454 -35.14 -0.40 26.44
N LEU A 455 -35.51 0.63 25.68
CA LEU A 455 -36.48 1.65 26.12
C LEU A 455 -37.89 1.06 26.06
N ALA A 456 -38.67 1.24 27.13
CA ALA A 456 -40.08 0.82 27.21
C ALA A 456 -40.99 1.39 26.09
N SER A 457 -40.52 2.40 25.33
CA SER A 457 -41.29 3.07 24.28
C SER A 457 -41.08 2.51 22.86
N GLY A 458 -40.28 1.45 22.67
CA GLY A 458 -40.04 0.84 21.36
C GLY A 458 -39.30 1.73 20.34
N LYS A 459 -38.85 2.93 20.74
CA LYS A 459 -38.07 3.83 19.88
C LYS A 459 -36.60 3.39 19.84
N VAL A 460 -36.09 3.21 18.63
CA VAL A 460 -34.70 2.81 18.36
C VAL A 460 -33.73 3.92 18.84
N PRO A 461 -32.76 3.62 19.70
CA PRO A 461 -31.78 4.60 20.16
C PRO A 461 -30.90 5.10 19.01
N THR A 462 -30.67 6.41 18.93
CA THR A 462 -29.66 6.98 18.04
C THR A 462 -28.28 6.85 18.67
N PHE A 463 -27.50 5.88 18.21
CA PHE A 463 -26.09 5.75 18.58
C PHE A 463 -25.26 6.87 17.90
N PRO A 464 -24.31 7.52 18.61
CA PRO A 464 -23.44 8.51 18.00
C PRO A 464 -22.60 7.87 16.90
N ALA A 465 -22.46 8.56 15.77
CA ALA A 465 -21.69 8.06 14.63
C ALA A 465 -20.18 7.98 14.91
N VAL A 466 -19.70 8.62 15.98
CA VAL A 466 -18.30 8.62 16.45
C VAL A 466 -18.30 8.80 17.96
N ALA A 467 -17.76 7.83 18.69
CA ALA A 467 -17.39 7.99 20.09
C ALA A 467 -16.13 7.17 20.35
N ILE A 468 -15.01 7.85 20.59
CA ILE A 468 -13.99 7.40 21.54
C ILE A 468 -13.79 8.61 22.45
N PRO A 469 -13.68 8.42 23.78
CA PRO A 469 -13.18 9.45 24.67
C PRO A 469 -11.90 10.06 24.11
N SER A 470 -11.73 11.37 24.25
CA SER A 470 -10.45 12.06 24.01
C SER A 470 -9.33 11.60 24.97
N GLU A 471 -9.63 10.65 25.86
CA GLU A 471 -8.69 10.09 26.82
C GLU A 471 -7.64 9.30 26.06
N LEU A 472 -6.43 9.87 26.09
CA LEU A 472 -5.14 9.23 25.96
C LEU A 472 -5.24 7.70 26.08
N ILE A 473 -5.45 7.02 24.94
CA ILE A 473 -5.19 5.58 24.82
C ILE A 473 -3.78 5.40 25.38
N ALA A 474 -3.68 4.56 26.42
CA ALA A 474 -2.49 4.27 27.20
C ALA A 474 -1.24 4.24 26.31
N ARG A 475 -0.51 5.35 26.30
CA ARG A 475 0.69 5.54 25.47
C ARG A 475 1.63 6.43 26.25
N HIS A 476 2.74 5.85 26.67
CA HIS A 476 3.89 6.68 26.96
C HIS A 476 4.60 6.98 25.64
N ARG A 477 4.78 8.27 25.39
CA ARG A 477 5.69 8.73 24.34
C ARG A 477 7.08 8.51 24.90
N VAL A 478 7.85 7.61 24.31
CA VAL A 478 9.23 7.32 24.74
C VAL A 478 10.17 8.51 24.55
N LEU A 479 9.74 9.52 23.79
CA LEU A 479 10.63 10.48 23.17
C LEU A 479 10.20 11.90 23.54
N GLY A 480 10.65 12.31 24.73
CA GLY A 480 10.87 13.70 25.15
C GLY A 480 12.23 14.19 24.69
#